data_AF-A0A192H673-F1
#
_entry.id   AF-A0A192H673-F1
#
_cell.length_a   1.000
_cell.length_b   1.000
_cell.length_c   1.000
_cell.angle_alpha   90.00
_cell.angle_beta   90.00
_cell.angle_gamma   90.00
#
_symmetry.space_group_name_H-M   'P 1'
#
loop_
_entity.id
_entity.type
_entity.pdbx_description
1 polymer ?
#
loop_
_entity_poly.entity_id
_entity_poly.type
_entity_poly.pdbx_seq_one_letter_code
_entity_poly.pdbx_strand_id
1 'polypeptide(L)'
;MLKEGARESPLLIFRATNKATGESFREVSNRRRFKDLEQMLATKYQLIVDNDELFVTDNVVRWAIAENKLHDQPEDPQNKQAFKEATNAVLRDHNLPINV
;
A
#
# COMPACT_ATOMS: atom_id res chain seq x y z
N MET A 1 14.94 10.64 -25.97
CA MET A 1 15.20 11.26 -24.66
C MET A 1 13.88 11.34 -23.91
N LEU A 2 13.61 10.36 -23.03
CA LEU A 2 12.51 10.48 -22.08
C LEU A 2 12.99 11.46 -21.01
N LYS A 3 12.36 12.64 -20.94
CA LYS A 3 12.69 13.64 -19.92
C LYS A 3 12.45 13.02 -18.54
N GLU A 4 13.50 13.02 -17.74
CA GLU A 4 13.49 12.74 -16.31
C GLU A 4 12.52 13.69 -15.61
N GLY A 5 11.29 13.21 -15.44
CA GLY A 5 10.44 13.61 -14.34
C GLY A 5 10.03 12.31 -13.71
N ALA A 6 10.83 11.82 -12.75
CA ALA A 6 10.34 10.83 -11.80
C ALA A 6 9.18 11.51 -11.08
N ARG A 7 7.98 11.42 -11.64
CA ARG A 7 6.77 11.97 -11.06
C ARG A 7 6.64 11.26 -9.72
N GLU A 8 6.80 11.99 -8.63
CA GLU A 8 6.48 11.50 -7.31
C GLU A 8 5.04 10.97 -7.36
N SER A 9 4.86 9.71 -6.96
CA SER A 9 3.52 9.16 -6.80
C SER A 9 2.94 9.77 -5.53
N PRO A 10 1.65 10.18 -5.50
CA PRO A 10 1.00 10.64 -4.27
C PRO A 10 0.75 9.50 -3.25
N LEU A 11 1.37 8.34 -3.48
CA LEU A 11 1.25 7.14 -2.70
C LEU A 11 2.35 7.08 -1.65
N LEU A 12 1.99 6.51 -0.51
CA LEU A 12 2.86 6.23 0.62
C LEU A 12 2.70 4.75 1.03
N ILE A 13 3.66 4.25 1.79
CA ILE A 13 3.58 2.97 2.49
C ILE A 13 3.42 3.27 3.97
N PHE A 14 2.41 2.66 4.59
CA PHE A 14 2.24 2.70 6.04
C PHE A 14 2.11 1.30 6.61
N ARG A 15 2.48 1.18 7.89
CA ARG A 15 2.29 -0.01 8.70
C ARG A 15 1.15 0.24 9.68
N ALA A 16 0.20 -0.69 9.73
CA ALA A 16 -0.83 -0.75 10.75
C ALA A 16 -0.45 -1.85 11.75
N THR A 17 -0.29 -1.47 13.02
CA THR A 17 -0.02 -2.39 14.13
C THR A 17 -1.25 -2.48 15.03
N ASN A 18 -1.77 -3.69 15.20
CA ASN A 18 -2.88 -3.96 16.11
C ASN A 18 -2.41 -3.73 17.56
N LYS A 19 -3.09 -2.85 18.29
CA LYS A 19 -2.71 -2.47 19.66
C LYS A 19 -2.87 -3.61 20.67
N ALA A 20 -3.78 -4.55 20.41
CA ALA A 20 -4.06 -5.67 21.31
C ALA A 20 -3.12 -6.86 21.06
N THR A 21 -2.80 -7.17 19.81
CA THR A 21 -1.99 -8.36 19.46
C THR A 21 -0.53 -8.03 19.14
N GLY A 22 -0.22 -6.78 18.80
CA GLY A 22 1.09 -6.38 18.28
C GLY A 22 1.36 -6.80 16.83
N GLU A 23 0.44 -7.53 16.21
CA GLU A 23 0.55 -7.95 14.81
C GLU A 23 0.52 -6.73 13.89
N SER A 24 1.32 -6.78 12.84
CA SER A 24 1.47 -5.66 11.91
C SER A 24 1.34 -6.12 10.47
N PHE A 25 0.71 -5.28 9.65
CA PHE A 25 0.68 -5.41 8.21
C PHE A 25 1.00 -4.06 7.55
N ARG A 26 1.43 -4.10 6.29
CA ARG A 26 1.74 -2.89 5.51
C ARG A 26 0.79 -2.73 4.36
N GLU A 27 0.42 -1.49 4.09
CA GLU A 27 -0.39 -1.12 2.94
C GLU A 27 0.25 0.02 2.16
N VAL A 28 -0.06 0.06 0.87
CA VAL A 28 0.21 1.20 -0.01
C VAL A 28 -1.09 1.99 -0.12
N SER A 29 -1.02 3.31 -0.02
CA SER A 29 -2.22 4.15 -0.13
C SER A 29 -1.88 5.58 -0.52
N ASN A 30 -2.88 6.34 -0.97
CA ASN A 30 -2.74 7.79 -1.08
C ASN A 30 -2.89 8.47 0.29
N ARG A 31 -2.32 9.68 0.42
CA ARG A 31 -2.31 10.41 1.70
C ARG A 31 -3.70 10.74 2.27
N ARG A 32 -4.71 10.93 1.42
CA ARG A 32 -6.08 11.20 1.88
C ARG A 32 -6.66 9.96 2.56
N ARG A 33 -6.62 8.81 1.88
CA ARG A 33 -7.09 7.54 2.41
C ARG A 33 -6.34 7.14 3.68
N PHE A 34 -5.03 7.39 3.75
CA PHE A 34 -4.26 7.19 4.97
C PHE A 34 -4.85 7.96 6.17
N LYS A 35 -5.13 9.26 6.02
CA LYS A 35 -5.70 10.08 7.11
C LYS A 35 -7.08 9.58 7.53
N ASP A 36 -7.91 9.17 6.56
CA ASP A 36 -9.22 8.62 6.85
C ASP A 36 -9.09 7.31 7.66
N LEU A 37 -8.18 6.41 7.27
CA LEU A 37 -7.91 5.16 7.98
C LEU A 37 -7.31 5.38 9.37
N GLU A 38 -6.40 6.34 9.52
CA GLU A 38 -5.80 6.71 10.80
C GLU A 38 -6.87 7.11 11.81
N GLN A 39 -7.86 7.89 11.40
CA GLN A 39 -8.99 8.28 12.24
C GLN A 39 -9.94 7.11 12.52
N MET A 40 -10.33 6.36 11.48
CA MET A 40 -11.29 5.25 11.59
C MET A 40 -10.77 4.11 12.45
N LEU A 41 -9.47 3.82 12.38
CA LEU A 41 -8.85 2.66 13.02
C LEU A 41 -8.09 3.01 14.30
N ALA A 42 -8.05 4.29 14.69
CA ALA A 42 -7.22 4.80 15.80
C ALA A 42 -7.43 4.05 17.13
N THR A 43 -8.62 3.50 17.37
CA THR A 43 -8.93 2.75 18.60
C THR A 43 -8.28 1.37 18.63
N LYS A 44 -8.13 0.71 17.48
CA LYS A 44 -7.64 -0.67 17.37
C LYS A 44 -6.22 -0.77 16.82
N TYR A 45 -5.81 0.18 16.01
CA TYR A 45 -4.54 0.16 15.30
C TYR A 45 -3.75 1.44 15.56
N GLN A 46 -2.43 1.30 15.55
CA GLN A 46 -1.48 2.39 15.38
C GLN A 46 -1.00 2.36 13.94
N LEU A 47 -1.15 3.47 13.21
CA LEU A 47 -0.67 3.61 11.85
C LEU A 47 0.62 4.45 11.86
N ILE A 48 1.65 3.99 11.15
CA ILE A 48 2.94 4.67 11.02
C ILE A 48 3.35 4.66 9.55
N VAL A 49 3.71 5.80 9.00
CA VAL A 49 4.25 5.89 7.63
C VAL A 49 5.67 5.33 7.61
N ASP A 50 5.88 4.25 6.85
CA ASP A 50 7.20 3.64 6.65
C ASP A 50 7.92 4.30 5.45
N ASN A 51 7.18 4.77 4.44
CA ASN A 51 7.72 5.56 3.32
C ASN A 51 6.68 6.57 2.83
N ASP A 52 7.00 7.87 2.88
CA ASP A 52 6.04 8.96 2.62
C ASP A 52 6.00 9.40 1.14
N GLU A 53 6.96 8.95 0.33
CA GLU A 53 7.09 9.29 -1.09
C GLU A 53 7.49 8.06 -1.91
N LEU A 54 6.55 7.57 -2.73
CA LEU A 54 6.83 6.48 -3.66
C LEU A 54 7.21 7.02 -5.03
N PHE A 55 8.39 6.64 -5.52
CA PHE A 55 8.72 6.82 -6.92
C PHE A 55 7.83 5.91 -7.78
N VAL A 56 7.40 6.42 -8.94
CA VAL A 56 6.65 5.59 -9.89
C VAL A 56 7.59 4.54 -10.50
N THR A 57 7.43 3.30 -10.06
CA THR A 57 8.04 2.11 -10.67
C THR A 57 7.00 1.26 -11.40
N ASP A 58 7.45 0.30 -12.21
CA ASP A 58 6.56 -0.69 -12.82
C ASP A 58 5.70 -1.43 -11.80
N ASN A 59 6.24 -1.71 -10.60
CA ASN A 59 5.49 -2.37 -9.54
C ASN A 59 4.43 -1.46 -8.93
N VAL A 60 4.69 -0.15 -8.79
CA VAL A 60 3.68 0.83 -8.36
C VAL A 60 2.53 0.92 -9.37
N VAL A 61 2.83 0.90 -10.68
CA VAL A 61 1.81 0.90 -11.74
C VAL A 61 0.97 -0.39 -11.70
N ARG A 62 1.62 -1.55 -11.57
CA ARG A 62 0.93 -2.85 -11.46
C ARG A 62 0.06 -2.93 -10.21
N TRP A 63 0.54 -2.37 -9.10
CA TRP A 63 -0.23 -2.26 -7.86
C TRP A 63 -1.50 -1.44 -8.06
N ALA A 64 -1.42 -0.26 -8.69
CA ALA A 64 -2.60 0.57 -8.95
C ALA A 64 -3.64 -0.14 -9.84
N ILE A 65 -3.18 -0.94 -10.82
CA ILE A 65 -4.08 -1.77 -11.65
C ILE A 65 -4.75 -2.86 -10.80
N ALA A 66 -4.00 -3.53 -9.92
CA ALA A 66 -4.53 -4.55 -9.03
C ALA A 66 -5.51 -3.98 -8.00
N GLU A 67 -5.23 -2.79 -7.45
CA GLU A 67 -6.13 -2.05 -6.55
C GLU A 67 -7.46 -1.76 -7.22
N ASN A 68 -7.44 -1.22 -8.45
CA ASN A 68 -8.67 -0.94 -9.21
C ASN A 68 -9.48 -2.21 -9.49
N LYS A 69 -8.83 -3.32 -9.87
CA LYS A 69 -9.52 -4.60 -10.09
C LYS A 69 -10.16 -5.15 -8.81
N LEU A 70 -9.44 -5.06 -7.69
CA LEU A 70 -9.99 -5.47 -6.39
C LEU A 70 -11.16 -4.58 -5.98
N HIS A 71 -11.11 -3.28 -6.28
CA HIS A 71 -12.23 -2.37 -6.01
C HIS A 71 -13.48 -2.74 -6.82
N ASP A 72 -13.32 -3.09 -8.10
CA ASP A 72 -14.44 -3.46 -8.98
C ASP A 72 -15.04 -4.84 -8.64
N GLN A 73 -14.20 -5.78 -8.21
CA GLN A 73 -14.58 -7.17 -7.90
C GLN A 73 -13.96 -7.63 -6.57
N PRO A 74 -14.41 -7.07 -5.43
CA PRO A 74 -13.77 -7.25 -4.14
C PRO A 74 -13.83 -8.67 -3.61
N GLU A 75 -14.80 -9.47 -4.07
CA GLU A 75 -14.98 -10.85 -3.60
C GLU A 75 -14.22 -11.90 -4.41
N ASP A 76 -13.66 -11.53 -5.56
CA ASP A 76 -12.89 -12.46 -6.39
C ASP A 76 -11.56 -12.84 -5.70
N PRO A 77 -11.35 -14.12 -5.33
CA PRO A 77 -10.13 -14.58 -4.70
C PRO A 77 -8.88 -14.33 -5.54
N GLN A 78 -9.00 -14.33 -6.88
CA GLN A 78 -7.86 -14.05 -7.77
C GLN A 78 -7.43 -12.59 -7.67
N ASN A 79 -8.38 -11.65 -7.59
CA ASN A 79 -8.07 -10.24 -7.41
C ASN A 79 -7.49 -9.96 -6.02
N LYS A 80 -8.00 -10.64 -4.97
CA LYS A 80 -7.42 -10.57 -3.61
C LYS A 80 -5.96 -11.02 -3.61
N GLN A 81 -5.66 -12.16 -4.25
CA GLN A 81 -4.30 -12.68 -4.34
C GLN A 81 -3.39 -11.78 -5.18
N ALA A 82 -3.84 -11.34 -6.35
CA ALA A 82 -3.08 -10.44 -7.22
C ALA A 82 -2.76 -9.11 -6.53
N PHE A 83 -3.69 -8.56 -5.75
CA PHE A 83 -3.47 -7.35 -4.96
C PHE A 83 -2.43 -7.57 -3.84
N LYS A 84 -2.49 -8.71 -3.13
CA LYS A 84 -1.47 -9.07 -2.12
C LYS A 84 -0.07 -9.19 -2.74
N GLU A 85 0.03 -9.87 -3.88
CA GLU A 85 1.29 -10.04 -4.62
C GLU A 85 1.86 -8.70 -5.10
N ALA A 86 1.02 -7.85 -5.69
CA ALA A 86 1.43 -6.53 -6.17
C ALA A 86 1.85 -5.62 -5.01
N THR A 87 1.13 -5.65 -3.88
CA THR A 87 1.50 -4.93 -2.66
C THR A 87 2.88 -5.40 -2.17
N ASN A 88 3.09 -6.70 -2.08
CA ASN A 88 4.38 -7.26 -1.66
C ASN A 88 5.52 -6.93 -2.63
N ALA A 89 5.26 -6.78 -3.93
CA ALA A 89 6.26 -6.31 -4.89
C ALA A 89 6.68 -4.85 -4.61
N VAL A 90 5.73 -3.95 -4.35
CA VAL A 90 6.04 -2.56 -3.95
C VAL A 90 6.83 -2.52 -2.64
N LEU A 91 6.47 -3.35 -1.65
CA LEU A 91 7.24 -3.42 -0.40
C LEU A 91 8.69 -3.85 -0.63
N ARG A 92 8.93 -4.83 -1.52
CA ARG A 92 10.29 -5.27 -1.87
C ARG A 92 11.10 -4.18 -2.57
N ASP A 93 10.49 -3.42 -3.48
CA ASP A 93 11.16 -2.29 -4.16
C ASP A 93 11.68 -1.25 -3.17
N HIS A 94 11.04 -1.14 -2.00
CA HIS A 94 11.41 -0.20 -0.94
C HIS A 94 12.13 -0.86 0.24
N ASN A 95 12.63 -2.09 0.08
CA ASN A 95 13.36 -2.84 1.11
C ASN A 95 12.58 -3.03 2.42
N LEU A 96 11.24 -3.12 2.34
CA LEU A 96 10.37 -3.34 3.48
C LEU A 96 9.97 -4.82 3.60
N PRO A 97 9.66 -5.30 4.83
CA PRO A 97 9.15 -6.65 5.01
C PRO A 97 7.78 -6.84 4.36
N ILE A 98 7.61 -7.94 3.63
CA ILE A 98 6.37 -8.31 2.95
C ILE A 98 5.29 -8.79 3.93
N ASN A 99 4.03 -8.72 3.50
CA ASN A 99 2.90 -9.31 4.23
C ASN A 99 2.85 -10.83 3.98
N VAL A 100 2.85 -11.62 5.06
CA VAL A 100 2.79 -13.08 5.03
C VAL A 100 1.35 -13.57 4.91
#